data_AF-A0A3M6VH39-F1
#
_entry.id   AF-A0A3M6VH39-F1
#
_cell.length_a   1.000
_cell.length_b   1.000
_cell.length_c   1.000
_cell.angle_alpha   90.00
_cell.angle_beta   90.00
_cell.angle_gamma   90.00
#
_symmetry.space_group_name_H-M   'P 1'
#
loop_
_entity.id
_entity.type
_entity.pdbx_description
1 polymer ?
#
loop_
_entity_poly.entity_id
_entity_poly.type
_entity_poly.pdbx_seq_one_letter_code
_entity_poly.pdbx_strand_id
1 'polypeptide(L)'
;MSTKMILATCLFAATASAENVNFLNLCDYEIQLFHSQSAAAVSLEANIPTGGKHSSTVTGSAHMFRHTSNPSSTLFEISIADSIFYDISIIVTNPGYCDDYDVCKRKNGTKPGFNVPMSVVPTSNGNKDTCSSLFCAGDDKTLCADAYLFPMDNTKTHSCPCGTSFDVTFCHVNGDNNNGGHGNQEQQEQKELPTIPSGANPDQQTSKLVENPIQQEGGDTTQQEMAYGGNGNQGQQEQKEMPTMPSVANSDQQTSKLEENPIQQEGGDTTLPMDNVDNVSKKNPLQSTNGDVSPIVQDDVSIVAGPIDVRAKYTYSGECAGNVPGTYDAVVDLPTCTKKPVEVNSRVGPLGSSSVSLVLRGPMSVLNIAVFTSNGAYDPLKRVSSYSSAEQTTDNLVFMSNVGVDYSGKGQYGPQSYVSPDGKKATTMATVFNGILDDASDPSTVGGGPSITTGTEINILAGEKCTKETCEGYFGDNDHAGWKGSLMVFVTEVIMFKGPTVDRPALWMLPASVMHSGQYGCNCRGMGPKGGCGELDIAEVIETNPQGDKLSTHHYFFNGKVLCPGGDNFFDRKYNESTTFITIIDDASAMIKIVEVATFDFHLLELGSLYDQLLTC
;
A
#
# COMPACT_ATOMS: atom_id res chain seq x y z
N MET A 1 -45.98 -0.57 47.54
CA MET A 1 -45.56 -1.70 46.67
C MET A 1 -44.93 -1.09 45.43
N SER A 2 -43.61 -1.23 45.27
CA SER A 2 -42.86 -0.64 44.15
C SER A 2 -42.50 -1.77 43.18
N THR A 3 -43.03 -1.71 41.97
CA THR A 3 -42.85 -2.72 40.92
C THR A 3 -41.53 -2.45 40.20
N LYS A 4 -40.52 -3.31 40.39
CA LYS A 4 -39.29 -3.29 39.60
C LYS A 4 -39.56 -3.96 38.24
N MET A 5 -39.47 -3.19 37.17
CA MET A 5 -39.35 -3.72 35.81
C MET A 5 -37.92 -4.26 35.62
N ILE A 6 -37.80 -5.54 35.31
CA ILE A 6 -36.55 -6.17 34.84
C ILE A 6 -36.63 -6.16 33.32
N LEU A 7 -35.77 -5.36 32.68
CA LEU A 7 -35.59 -5.35 31.24
C LEU A 7 -34.61 -6.49 30.90
N ALA A 8 -35.09 -7.53 30.24
CA ALA A 8 -34.28 -8.64 29.76
C ALA A 8 -33.67 -8.27 28.41
N THR A 9 -32.37 -7.95 28.39
CA THR A 9 -31.58 -7.75 27.18
C THR A 9 -31.29 -9.12 26.57
N CYS A 10 -31.91 -9.44 25.41
CA CYS A 10 -31.48 -10.57 24.60
C CYS A 10 -30.16 -10.20 23.91
N LEU A 11 -29.05 -10.78 24.39
CA LEU A 11 -27.81 -10.84 23.62
C LEU A 11 -28.04 -11.80 22.43
N PHE A 12 -28.10 -11.28 21.21
CA PHE A 12 -27.83 -12.09 20.03
C PHE A 12 -26.32 -12.31 19.97
N ALA A 13 -25.85 -13.47 20.42
CA ALA A 13 -24.50 -13.92 20.09
C ALA A 13 -24.49 -14.26 18.60
N ALA A 14 -23.72 -13.53 17.80
CA ALA A 14 -23.38 -13.97 16.46
C ALA A 14 -22.61 -15.30 16.59
N THR A 15 -23.23 -16.41 16.24
CA THR A 15 -22.55 -17.69 16.16
C THR A 15 -21.63 -17.62 14.94
N ALA A 16 -20.32 -17.51 15.14
CA ALA A 16 -19.36 -17.67 14.06
C ALA A 16 -19.59 -19.04 13.39
N SER A 17 -19.79 -19.06 12.07
CA SER A 17 -19.90 -20.32 11.32
C SER A 17 -18.54 -21.01 11.38
N ALA A 18 -18.53 -22.25 11.85
CA ALA A 18 -17.34 -23.08 11.91
C ALA A 18 -17.52 -24.23 10.92
N GLU A 19 -16.53 -24.42 10.05
CA GLU A 19 -16.57 -25.44 9.00
C GLU A 19 -15.49 -26.49 9.22
N ASN A 20 -15.74 -27.72 8.78
CA ASN A 20 -14.74 -28.79 8.86
C ASN A 20 -13.99 -28.94 7.55
N VAL A 21 -12.67 -29.04 7.65
CA VAL A 21 -11.77 -29.42 6.57
C VAL A 21 -11.15 -30.76 6.95
N ASN A 22 -11.41 -31.80 6.15
CA ASN A 22 -10.88 -33.14 6.37
C ASN A 22 -9.74 -33.40 5.39
N PHE A 23 -8.56 -33.67 5.92
CA PHE A 23 -7.37 -33.99 5.15
C PHE A 23 -7.18 -35.51 5.05
N LEU A 24 -6.88 -36.00 3.85
CA LEU A 24 -6.49 -37.38 3.57
C LEU A 24 -5.13 -37.40 2.88
N ASN A 25 -4.21 -38.22 3.39
CA ASN A 25 -2.91 -38.42 2.77
C ASN A 25 -2.89 -39.72 1.94
N LEU A 26 -2.86 -39.60 0.59
CA LEU A 26 -2.64 -40.73 -0.31
C LEU A 26 -1.19 -40.84 -0.82
N CYS A 27 -0.30 -39.97 -0.34
CA CYS A 27 1.12 -40.03 -0.68
C CYS A 27 1.77 -41.27 -0.03
N ASP A 28 2.82 -41.78 -0.65
CA ASP A 28 3.69 -42.83 -0.10
C ASP A 28 4.65 -42.31 0.98
N TYR A 29 4.51 -41.04 1.36
CA TYR A 29 5.22 -40.37 2.45
C TYR A 29 4.27 -39.62 3.38
N GLU A 30 4.75 -39.26 4.57
CA GLU A 30 4.01 -38.49 5.57
C GLU A 30 3.80 -37.03 5.13
N ILE A 31 2.58 -36.52 5.31
CA ILE A 31 2.27 -35.09 5.12
C ILE A 31 2.45 -34.36 6.45
N GLN A 32 3.43 -33.46 6.50
CA GLN A 32 3.51 -32.42 7.52
C GLN A 32 2.53 -31.30 7.16
N LEU A 33 1.34 -31.30 7.74
CA LEU A 33 0.30 -30.30 7.53
C LEU A 33 0.63 -29.05 8.34
N PHE A 34 0.95 -27.97 7.64
CA PHE A 34 1.16 -26.66 8.21
C PHE A 34 -0.05 -25.77 7.95
N HIS A 35 -0.41 -24.98 8.96
CA HIS A 35 -1.52 -24.03 8.92
C HIS A 35 -1.06 -22.64 9.30
N SER A 36 -1.71 -21.65 8.69
CA SER A 36 -1.63 -20.24 9.10
C SER A 36 -2.98 -19.57 8.87
N GLN A 37 -3.28 -18.54 9.66
CA GLN A 37 -4.49 -17.75 9.54
C GLN A 37 -4.17 -16.27 9.71
N SER A 38 -4.69 -15.39 8.84
CA SER A 38 -4.65 -13.92 9.02
C SER A 38 -3.27 -13.37 9.40
N ALA A 39 -2.25 -13.77 8.62
CA ALA A 39 -0.84 -13.41 8.81
C ALA A 39 -0.19 -13.93 10.12
N ALA A 40 -0.83 -14.84 10.85
CA ALA A 40 -0.17 -15.61 11.90
C ALA A 40 1.00 -16.41 11.33
N ALA A 41 2.04 -16.61 12.16
CA ALA A 41 3.16 -17.45 11.79
C ALA A 41 2.68 -18.86 11.43
N VAL A 42 3.25 -19.44 10.37
CA VAL A 42 2.95 -20.82 9.99
C VAL A 42 3.37 -21.76 11.11
N SER A 43 2.49 -22.68 11.49
CA SER A 43 2.75 -23.68 12.51
C SER A 43 2.42 -25.08 11.99
N LEU A 44 3.11 -26.08 12.52
CA LEU A 44 2.78 -27.47 12.26
C LEU A 44 1.47 -27.79 12.99
N GLU A 45 0.45 -28.18 12.26
CA GLU A 45 -0.84 -28.57 12.81
C GLU A 45 -0.91 -30.09 13.05
N ALA A 46 -0.45 -30.88 12.07
CA ALA A 46 -0.47 -32.33 12.16
C ALA A 46 0.60 -32.99 11.28
N ASN A 47 1.01 -34.19 11.67
CA ASN A 47 1.70 -35.13 10.80
C ASN A 47 0.70 -36.22 10.40
N ILE A 48 0.41 -36.34 9.11
CA ILE A 48 -0.58 -37.26 8.56
C ILE A 48 0.18 -38.41 7.89
N PRO A 49 0.26 -39.60 8.49
CA PRO A 49 0.95 -40.74 7.89
C PRO A 49 0.27 -41.18 6.59
N THR A 50 0.93 -41.99 5.77
CA THR A 50 0.34 -42.58 4.55
C THR A 50 -0.97 -43.30 4.86
N GLY A 51 -2.03 -42.97 4.12
CA GLY A 51 -3.40 -43.44 4.34
C GLY A 51 -4.11 -42.82 5.55
N GLY A 52 -3.42 -41.95 6.30
CA GLY A 52 -3.93 -41.25 7.47
C GLY A 52 -4.90 -40.13 7.12
N LYS A 53 -5.68 -39.72 8.14
CA LYS A 53 -6.63 -38.61 8.06
C LYS A 53 -6.43 -37.62 9.19
N HIS A 54 -6.75 -36.36 8.95
CA HIS A 54 -6.82 -35.30 9.96
C HIS A 54 -8.04 -34.42 9.69
N SER A 55 -8.61 -33.80 10.72
CA SER A 55 -9.72 -32.85 10.54
C SER A 55 -9.43 -31.59 11.34
N SER A 56 -9.66 -30.46 10.69
CA SER A 56 -9.50 -29.13 11.27
C SER A 56 -10.83 -28.40 11.22
N THR A 57 -11.17 -27.70 12.30
CA THR A 57 -12.33 -26.82 12.32
C THR A 57 -11.86 -25.39 12.12
N VAL A 58 -12.38 -24.72 11.09
CA VAL A 58 -11.97 -23.37 10.68
C VAL A 58 -13.09 -22.35 10.86
N THR A 59 -12.73 -21.14 11.31
CA THR A 59 -13.64 -20.00 11.50
C THR A 59 -12.93 -18.70 11.12
N GLY A 60 -13.63 -17.80 10.45
CA GLY A 60 -13.06 -16.52 10.00
C GLY A 60 -12.28 -16.62 8.70
N SER A 61 -11.53 -15.57 8.36
CA SER A 61 -10.89 -15.42 7.06
C SER A 61 -9.46 -15.97 7.00
N ALA A 62 -8.96 -16.12 5.77
CA ALA A 62 -7.55 -16.28 5.40
C ALA A 62 -6.83 -17.49 6.02
N HIS A 63 -7.47 -18.66 6.04
CA HIS A 63 -6.79 -19.92 6.37
C HIS A 63 -6.00 -20.42 5.17
N MET A 64 -4.74 -20.80 5.40
CA MET A 64 -3.88 -21.45 4.40
C MET A 64 -3.33 -22.75 4.97
N PHE A 65 -3.51 -23.84 4.22
CA PHE A 65 -2.98 -25.16 4.55
C PHE A 65 -1.97 -25.60 3.49
N ARG A 66 -0.86 -26.21 3.92
CA ARG A 66 0.19 -26.69 3.02
C ARG A 66 0.96 -27.87 3.58
N HIS A 67 1.61 -28.60 2.68
CA HIS A 67 2.62 -29.58 3.06
C HIS A 67 3.97 -28.89 3.27
N THR A 68 4.59 -29.11 4.44
CA THR A 68 5.85 -28.49 4.91
C THR A 68 5.75 -27.00 5.26
N SER A 69 6.75 -26.49 5.98
CA SER A 69 6.83 -25.07 6.33
C SER A 69 7.22 -24.17 5.15
N ASN A 70 7.65 -24.75 4.01
CA ASN A 70 8.16 -24.02 2.87
C ASN A 70 7.07 -23.12 2.25
N PRO A 71 7.30 -21.80 2.13
CA PRO A 71 6.32 -20.89 1.53
C PRO A 71 6.13 -21.13 0.02
N SER A 72 7.03 -21.87 -0.64
CA SER A 72 6.90 -22.29 -2.03
C SER A 72 6.32 -23.71 -2.06
N SER A 73 4.99 -23.82 -2.05
CA SER A 73 4.24 -25.08 -1.91
C SER A 73 2.82 -24.93 -2.45
N THR A 74 2.19 -26.07 -2.77
CA THR A 74 0.77 -26.12 -3.12
C THR A 74 -0.06 -25.71 -1.90
N LEU A 75 -0.93 -24.71 -2.05
CA LEU A 75 -1.78 -24.19 -0.98
C LEU A 75 -3.24 -24.60 -1.17
N PHE A 76 -3.91 -24.93 -0.07
CA PHE A 76 -5.37 -24.82 0.04
C PHE A 76 -5.70 -23.57 0.84
N GLU A 77 -6.45 -22.66 0.25
CA GLU A 77 -6.84 -21.39 0.87
C GLU A 77 -8.36 -21.41 1.12
N ILE A 78 -8.79 -21.00 2.31
CA ILE A 78 -10.21 -20.94 2.68
C ILE A 78 -10.51 -19.78 3.62
N SER A 79 -11.62 -19.09 3.38
CA SER A 79 -12.16 -18.01 4.21
C SER A 79 -13.64 -18.24 4.49
N ILE A 80 -14.02 -18.15 5.77
CA ILE A 80 -15.39 -18.35 6.25
C ILE A 80 -15.97 -17.00 6.70
N ALA A 81 -17.00 -16.52 6.01
CA ALA A 81 -17.77 -15.31 6.35
C ALA A 81 -19.28 -15.60 6.21
N ASP A 82 -20.04 -14.71 5.56
CA ASP A 82 -21.44 -14.96 5.14
C ASP A 82 -21.53 -15.93 3.94
N SER A 83 -20.38 -16.24 3.34
CA SER A 83 -20.16 -17.32 2.38
C SER A 83 -18.75 -17.87 2.60
N ILE A 84 -18.49 -19.05 2.08
CA ILE A 84 -17.16 -19.67 2.09
C ILE A 84 -16.49 -19.34 0.78
N PHE A 85 -15.25 -18.84 0.81
CA PHE A 85 -14.41 -18.66 -0.35
C PHE A 85 -13.20 -19.57 -0.24
N TYR A 86 -12.85 -20.27 -1.32
CA TYR A 86 -11.75 -21.21 -1.31
C TYR A 86 -11.12 -21.38 -2.69
N ASP A 87 -9.87 -21.82 -2.69
CA ASP A 87 -9.11 -22.11 -3.90
C ASP A 87 -7.89 -23.00 -3.61
N ILE A 88 -7.25 -23.45 -4.70
CA ILE A 88 -5.91 -24.01 -4.67
C ILE A 88 -4.96 -22.98 -5.28
N SER A 89 -3.76 -22.84 -4.74
CA SER A 89 -2.74 -21.96 -5.32
C SER A 89 -1.41 -22.69 -5.51
N ILE A 90 -0.79 -22.48 -6.67
CA ILE A 90 0.60 -22.85 -6.95
C ILE A 90 1.43 -21.62 -7.34
N ILE A 91 0.99 -20.44 -6.90
CA ILE A 91 1.74 -19.21 -7.09
C ILE A 91 3.08 -19.33 -6.34
N VAL A 92 4.15 -19.12 -7.09
CA VAL A 92 5.51 -19.05 -6.55
C VAL A 92 5.64 -17.92 -5.51
N THR A 93 6.33 -18.16 -4.40
CA THR A 93 6.51 -17.14 -3.35
C THR A 93 7.22 -15.89 -3.88
N ASN A 94 6.68 -14.71 -3.55
CA ASN A 94 7.20 -13.40 -3.97
C ASN A 94 7.40 -13.29 -5.50
N PRO A 95 6.37 -13.57 -6.31
CA PRO A 95 6.57 -13.66 -7.75
C PRO A 95 6.79 -12.31 -8.42
N GLY A 96 6.63 -11.22 -7.66
CA GLY A 96 6.46 -9.88 -8.19
C GLY A 96 5.22 -9.82 -9.08
N TYR A 97 5.19 -8.84 -9.97
CA TYR A 97 4.12 -8.75 -10.97
C TYR A 97 4.35 -9.75 -12.10
N CYS A 98 3.39 -10.63 -12.33
CA CYS A 98 3.30 -11.47 -13.52
C CYS A 98 1.84 -11.87 -13.75
N ASP A 99 1.43 -11.85 -15.01
CA ASP A 99 0.06 -12.01 -15.50
C ASP A 99 -0.12 -13.29 -16.33
N ASP A 100 0.90 -14.15 -16.34
CA ASP A 100 0.94 -15.41 -17.05
C ASP A 100 1.81 -16.41 -16.29
N TYR A 101 1.38 -17.68 -16.28
CA TYR A 101 2.08 -18.77 -15.60
C TYR A 101 3.54 -18.91 -16.05
N ASP A 102 3.79 -18.89 -17.37
CA ASP A 102 5.13 -19.06 -17.93
C ASP A 102 6.00 -17.81 -17.66
N VAL A 103 5.40 -16.63 -17.56
CA VAL A 103 6.08 -15.40 -17.09
C VAL A 103 6.45 -15.50 -15.61
N CYS A 104 5.52 -15.90 -14.74
CA CYS A 104 5.78 -16.06 -13.31
C CYS A 104 6.88 -17.11 -13.04
N LYS A 105 6.81 -18.25 -13.72
CA LYS A 105 7.84 -19.29 -13.65
C LYS A 105 9.22 -18.76 -14.05
N ARG A 106 9.32 -18.05 -15.18
CA ARG A 106 10.61 -17.51 -15.65
C ARG A 106 11.20 -16.46 -14.72
N LYS A 107 10.38 -15.56 -14.16
CA LYS A 107 10.84 -14.50 -13.24
C LYS A 107 11.39 -15.06 -11.93
N ASN A 108 10.86 -16.18 -11.46
CA ASN A 108 11.21 -16.76 -10.16
C ASN A 108 12.33 -17.82 -10.22
N GLY A 109 12.92 -18.04 -11.39
CA GLY A 109 14.01 -19.00 -11.59
C GLY A 109 13.54 -20.44 -11.38
N THR A 110 14.22 -21.20 -10.53
CA THR A 110 13.97 -22.63 -10.30
C THR A 110 13.04 -22.93 -9.12
N LYS A 111 12.50 -21.91 -8.45
CA LYS A 111 11.63 -22.11 -7.27
C LYS A 111 10.25 -22.63 -7.74
N PRO A 112 9.80 -23.81 -7.30
CA PRO A 112 8.46 -24.31 -7.65
C PRO A 112 7.42 -23.76 -6.68
N GLY A 113 6.25 -23.35 -7.17
CA GLY A 113 5.08 -23.02 -6.34
C GLY A 113 4.27 -24.27 -5.97
N PHE A 114 4.73 -25.44 -6.36
CA PHE A 114 4.05 -26.72 -6.22
C PHE A 114 4.99 -27.72 -5.54
N ASN A 115 4.44 -28.55 -4.65
CA ASN A 115 5.20 -29.63 -4.01
C ASN A 115 4.43 -30.94 -3.84
N VAL A 116 3.10 -30.88 -3.73
CA VAL A 116 2.25 -32.07 -3.60
C VAL A 116 0.97 -31.88 -4.42
N PRO A 117 0.51 -32.90 -5.17
CA PRO A 117 -0.79 -32.87 -5.82
C PRO A 117 -1.92 -32.73 -4.78
N MET A 118 -2.99 -32.01 -5.12
CA MET A 118 -4.08 -31.73 -4.20
C MET A 118 -5.42 -31.74 -4.93
N SER A 119 -6.43 -32.33 -4.31
CA SER A 119 -7.84 -32.10 -4.66
C SER A 119 -8.60 -31.52 -3.47
N VAL A 120 -9.52 -30.60 -3.73
CA VAL A 120 -10.43 -30.01 -2.74
C VAL A 120 -11.86 -30.29 -3.18
N VAL A 121 -12.62 -31.01 -2.36
CA VAL A 121 -13.99 -31.45 -2.69
C VAL A 121 -14.96 -30.97 -1.61
N PRO A 122 -15.92 -30.08 -1.94
CA PRO A 122 -17.04 -29.78 -1.04
C PRO A 122 -17.85 -31.05 -0.76
N THR A 123 -18.08 -31.37 0.52
CA THR A 123 -18.82 -32.59 0.92
C THR A 123 -20.34 -32.39 0.90
N SER A 124 -20.79 -31.14 0.81
CA SER A 124 -22.18 -30.73 0.65
C SER A 124 -22.26 -29.50 -0.27
N ASN A 125 -23.47 -29.14 -0.71
CA ASN A 125 -23.72 -27.96 -1.55
C ASN A 125 -22.96 -27.85 -2.90
N GLY A 126 -22.30 -28.93 -3.34
CA GLY A 126 -21.61 -28.98 -4.62
C GLY A 126 -22.53 -28.62 -5.81
N ASN A 127 -21.97 -27.93 -6.79
CA ASN A 127 -22.60 -27.41 -8.00
C ASN A 127 -23.66 -26.32 -7.78
N LYS A 128 -23.65 -25.64 -6.63
CA LYS A 128 -24.38 -24.39 -6.42
C LYS A 128 -23.44 -23.21 -6.65
N ASP A 129 -23.80 -22.30 -7.55
CA ASP A 129 -22.94 -21.18 -7.98
C ASP A 129 -21.55 -21.68 -8.43
N THR A 130 -20.47 -21.13 -7.85
CA THR A 130 -19.09 -21.57 -8.07
C THR A 130 -18.63 -22.66 -7.07
N CYS A 131 -19.53 -23.34 -6.36
CA CYS A 131 -19.13 -24.36 -5.38
C CYS A 131 -18.78 -25.68 -6.11
N SER A 132 -17.52 -25.89 -6.52
CA SER A 132 -17.09 -27.06 -7.28
C SER A 132 -15.80 -27.70 -6.76
N SER A 133 -15.60 -28.98 -7.06
CA SER A 133 -14.34 -29.64 -6.78
C SER A 133 -13.18 -29.01 -7.57
N LEU A 134 -12.03 -28.85 -6.93
CA LEU A 134 -10.81 -28.30 -7.52
C LEU A 134 -9.72 -29.35 -7.55
N PHE A 135 -8.98 -29.41 -8.65
CA PHE A 135 -7.92 -30.39 -8.86
C PHE A 135 -6.62 -29.74 -9.33
N CYS A 136 -5.52 -30.10 -8.68
CA CYS A 136 -4.18 -29.68 -9.04
C CYS A 136 -3.20 -30.86 -8.96
N ALA A 137 -2.91 -31.44 -10.12
CA ALA A 137 -2.14 -32.68 -10.24
C ALA A 137 -0.63 -32.48 -10.47
N GLY A 138 -0.17 -31.27 -10.79
CA GLY A 138 1.24 -31.02 -11.10
C GLY A 138 1.58 -29.56 -11.34
N ASP A 139 2.86 -29.19 -11.22
CA ASP A 139 3.38 -27.85 -11.53
C ASP A 139 3.33 -27.56 -13.05
N ASP A 140 2.11 -27.42 -13.57
CA ASP A 140 1.78 -27.24 -14.98
C ASP A 140 0.40 -26.57 -15.09
N LYS A 141 0.27 -25.61 -16.01
CA LYS A 141 -0.96 -24.84 -16.22
C LYS A 141 -2.19 -25.65 -16.64
N THR A 142 -1.99 -26.86 -17.16
CA THR A 142 -3.04 -27.77 -17.60
C THR A 142 -3.41 -28.75 -16.47
N LEU A 143 -2.40 -29.30 -15.79
CA LEU A 143 -2.60 -30.23 -14.68
C LEU A 143 -3.12 -29.56 -13.41
N CYS A 144 -2.91 -28.25 -13.27
CA CYS A 144 -3.46 -27.41 -12.21
C CYS A 144 -4.32 -26.26 -12.75
N ALA A 145 -5.15 -26.54 -13.76
CA ALA A 145 -6.02 -25.53 -14.37
C ALA A 145 -7.04 -24.93 -13.38
N ASP A 146 -7.38 -25.62 -12.30
CA ASP A 146 -8.31 -25.13 -11.26
C ASP A 146 -7.62 -24.26 -10.19
N ALA A 147 -6.28 -24.24 -10.18
CA ALA A 147 -5.50 -23.49 -9.20
C ALA A 147 -5.14 -22.08 -9.70
N TYR A 148 -4.89 -21.17 -8.78
CA TYR A 148 -4.18 -19.94 -9.04
C TYR A 148 -2.77 -20.24 -9.57
N LEU A 149 -2.53 -19.84 -10.81
CA LEU A 149 -1.24 -20.03 -11.49
C LEU A 149 -0.34 -18.80 -11.41
N PHE A 150 -0.94 -17.62 -11.23
CA PHE A 150 -0.27 -16.32 -11.13
C PHE A 150 -1.14 -15.34 -10.31
N PRO A 151 -0.57 -14.28 -9.72
CA PRO A 151 -1.29 -13.38 -8.81
C PRO A 151 -2.56 -12.72 -9.39
N MET A 152 -2.62 -12.52 -10.70
CA MET A 152 -3.75 -11.88 -11.38
C MET A 152 -4.80 -12.86 -11.91
N ASP A 153 -4.70 -14.16 -11.57
CA ASP A 153 -5.62 -15.19 -12.04
C ASP A 153 -6.95 -15.17 -11.27
N ASN A 154 -7.63 -14.02 -11.25
CA ASN A 154 -8.81 -13.73 -10.43
C ASN A 154 -10.05 -14.58 -10.75
N THR A 155 -9.92 -15.58 -11.63
CA THR A 155 -11.00 -16.50 -12.02
C THR A 155 -11.05 -17.77 -11.17
N LYS A 156 -10.08 -17.98 -10.27
CA LYS A 156 -9.86 -19.26 -9.56
C LYS A 156 -10.47 -19.33 -8.17
N THR A 157 -10.96 -18.23 -7.61
CA THR A 157 -11.69 -18.29 -6.34
C THR A 157 -13.08 -18.86 -6.53
N HIS A 158 -13.39 -19.88 -5.73
CA HIS A 158 -14.68 -20.54 -5.71
C HIS A 158 -15.42 -20.18 -4.42
N SER A 159 -16.74 -20.18 -4.49
CA SER A 159 -17.60 -19.86 -3.35
C SER A 159 -18.63 -20.95 -3.09
N CYS A 160 -18.81 -21.31 -1.81
CA CYS A 160 -19.84 -22.22 -1.32
C CYS A 160 -20.71 -21.53 -0.25
N PRO A 161 -21.98 -21.93 -0.07
CA PRO A 161 -22.78 -21.52 1.08
C PRO A 161 -22.12 -21.91 2.41
N CYS A 162 -22.34 -21.14 3.47
CA CYS A 162 -21.93 -21.52 4.83
C CYS A 162 -22.56 -22.86 5.26
N GLY A 163 -21.88 -23.58 6.15
CA GLY A 163 -22.21 -24.96 6.52
C GLY A 163 -21.65 -26.02 5.56
N THR A 164 -20.81 -25.62 4.59
CA THR A 164 -20.16 -26.56 3.66
C THR A 164 -18.82 -27.03 4.25
N SER A 165 -18.66 -28.33 4.42
CA SER A 165 -17.39 -28.95 4.81
C SER A 165 -16.61 -29.39 3.57
N PHE A 166 -15.30 -29.60 3.71
CA PHE A 166 -14.40 -29.90 2.58
C PHE A 166 -13.55 -31.12 2.86
N ASP A 167 -13.33 -31.94 1.83
CA ASP A 167 -12.34 -33.01 1.82
C ASP A 167 -11.14 -32.56 0.97
N VAL A 168 -9.96 -32.50 1.58
CA VAL A 168 -8.68 -32.16 0.94
C VAL A 168 -7.84 -33.42 0.86
N THR A 169 -7.49 -33.86 -0.35
CA THR A 169 -6.70 -35.08 -0.55
C THR A 169 -5.35 -34.76 -1.16
N PHE A 170 -4.28 -35.13 -0.47
CA PHE A 170 -2.91 -35.04 -0.95
C PHE A 170 -2.55 -36.24 -1.83
N CYS A 171 -1.72 -36.00 -2.84
CA CYS A 171 -1.36 -36.98 -3.88
C CYS A 171 -2.57 -37.52 -4.66
N HIS A 172 -3.56 -36.66 -4.89
CA HIS A 172 -4.63 -36.94 -5.83
C HIS A 172 -4.12 -36.77 -7.27
N VAL A 173 -4.22 -37.83 -8.08
CA VAL A 173 -3.99 -37.75 -9.53
C VAL A 173 -5.32 -38.03 -10.23
N ASN A 174 -5.81 -37.07 -11.02
CA ASN A 174 -7.03 -37.23 -11.80
C ASN A 174 -6.88 -38.48 -12.68
N GLY A 175 -7.66 -39.51 -12.38
CA GLY A 175 -7.80 -40.66 -13.27
C GLY A 175 -8.45 -40.18 -14.56
N ASP A 176 -7.81 -40.48 -15.69
CA ASP A 176 -8.31 -40.20 -17.04
C ASP A 176 -9.80 -40.57 -17.21
N ASN A 177 -10.50 -39.74 -18.00
CA ASN A 177 -11.80 -40.05 -18.56
C ASN A 177 -11.82 -41.46 -19.20
N ASN A 178 -12.51 -42.41 -18.56
CA ASN A 178 -13.41 -43.38 -19.20
C ASN A 178 -13.94 -44.38 -18.16
N ASN A 179 -15.19 -44.19 -17.70
CA ASN A 179 -16.36 -45.02 -18.04
C ASN A 179 -17.43 -44.87 -16.95
N GLY A 180 -18.66 -44.58 -17.36
CA GLY A 180 -19.70 -44.02 -16.50
C GLY A 180 -20.33 -44.94 -15.44
N GLY A 181 -21.14 -44.31 -14.59
CA GLY A 181 -22.09 -45.00 -13.72
C GLY A 181 -22.61 -44.13 -12.57
N HIS A 182 -23.75 -43.47 -12.78
CA HIS A 182 -24.54 -42.86 -11.72
C HIS A 182 -24.97 -43.88 -10.64
N GLY A 183 -24.88 -43.45 -9.37
CA GLY A 183 -25.89 -43.64 -8.31
C GLY A 183 -26.11 -45.05 -7.75
N ASN A 184 -25.84 -45.25 -6.46
CA ASN A 184 -26.85 -45.29 -5.38
C ASN A 184 -26.31 -45.84 -4.05
N GLN A 185 -27.09 -45.55 -3.02
CA GLN A 185 -26.93 -45.73 -1.58
C GLN A 185 -26.57 -47.14 -1.08
N GLU A 186 -25.98 -47.15 0.13
CA GLU A 186 -25.99 -48.12 1.24
C GLU A 186 -26.28 -49.61 0.95
N GLN A 187 -25.39 -50.51 1.38
CA GLN A 187 -25.67 -51.53 2.41
C GLN A 187 -24.46 -52.44 2.72
N GLN A 188 -24.42 -52.88 3.98
CA GLN A 188 -23.53 -53.88 4.58
C GLN A 188 -23.58 -55.23 3.83
N GLU A 189 -22.46 -55.97 3.75
CA GLU A 189 -22.26 -57.26 4.43
C GLU A 189 -20.89 -57.90 4.13
N GLN A 190 -20.40 -58.66 5.12
CA GLN A 190 -19.17 -59.46 5.12
C GLN A 190 -19.12 -60.52 4.01
N LYS A 191 -17.93 -60.80 3.47
CA LYS A 191 -17.43 -62.20 3.41
C LYS A 191 -15.94 -62.37 3.07
N GLU A 192 -15.26 -62.98 4.02
CA GLU A 192 -14.20 -64.00 3.94
C GLU A 192 -13.03 -63.90 2.94
N LEU A 193 -11.85 -63.80 3.57
CA LEU A 193 -10.53 -64.24 3.14
C LEU A 193 -10.51 -65.75 2.78
N PRO A 194 -9.64 -66.16 1.85
CA PRO A 194 -8.89 -67.41 2.02
C PRO A 194 -7.38 -67.17 1.99
N THR A 195 -6.78 -67.50 3.13
CA THR A 195 -5.38 -67.82 3.44
C THR A 195 -4.93 -69.05 2.60
N ILE A 196 -3.67 -69.31 2.19
CA ILE A 196 -2.43 -69.85 2.84
C ILE A 196 -1.55 -70.37 1.62
N PRO A 197 -0.30 -70.93 1.71
CA PRO A 197 0.90 -70.74 2.56
C PRO A 197 2.23 -70.51 1.79
N SER A 198 3.23 -70.12 2.59
CA SER A 198 4.68 -70.24 2.37
C SER A 198 5.18 -71.71 2.33
N GLY A 199 6.22 -72.00 1.53
CA GLY A 199 6.98 -73.25 1.65
C GLY A 199 8.07 -73.50 0.57
N ALA A 200 9.33 -73.27 0.97
CA ALA A 200 10.58 -74.01 0.65
C ALA A 200 11.17 -74.10 -0.79
N ASN A 201 12.49 -73.80 -0.84
CA ASN A 201 13.54 -73.88 -1.88
C ASN A 201 14.01 -75.36 -2.13
N PRO A 202 15.06 -75.71 -2.93
CA PRO A 202 15.88 -75.00 -3.95
C PRO A 202 16.12 -75.82 -5.27
N ASP A 203 16.65 -75.20 -6.34
CA ASP A 203 17.83 -75.71 -7.08
C ASP A 203 18.28 -74.87 -8.30
N GLN A 204 19.54 -75.09 -8.65
CA GLN A 204 20.53 -74.37 -9.47
C GLN A 204 20.27 -74.26 -10.99
N GLN A 205 20.75 -73.17 -11.65
CA GLN A 205 21.98 -73.16 -12.50
C GLN A 205 22.20 -71.84 -13.31
N THR A 206 23.28 -71.14 -12.95
CA THR A 206 24.33 -70.51 -13.80
C THR A 206 24.01 -69.62 -15.03
N SER A 207 24.50 -68.37 -15.06
CA SER A 207 25.86 -68.02 -15.56
C SER A 207 26.26 -66.52 -15.47
N LYS A 208 27.46 -66.28 -14.88
CA LYS A 208 28.57 -65.33 -15.14
C LYS A 208 28.31 -63.83 -15.44
N LEU A 209 28.72 -62.91 -14.54
CA LEU A 209 30.04 -62.20 -14.41
C LEU A 209 30.30 -61.20 -15.56
N VAL A 210 30.49 -59.89 -15.32
CA VAL A 210 31.75 -59.24 -14.84
C VAL A 210 31.51 -58.07 -13.86
N GLU A 211 32.45 -57.94 -12.94
CA GLU A 211 32.51 -57.12 -11.71
C GLU A 211 33.42 -55.87 -11.85
N ASN A 212 33.04 -54.78 -11.14
CA ASN A 212 33.79 -53.89 -10.21
C ASN A 212 35.07 -53.09 -10.58
N PRO A 213 35.57 -52.17 -9.70
CA PRO A 213 35.12 -51.72 -8.34
C PRO A 213 34.97 -50.16 -8.19
N ILE A 214 34.18 -49.56 -7.27
CA ILE A 214 34.23 -49.40 -5.78
C ILE A 214 35.51 -48.73 -5.22
N GLN A 215 35.35 -47.59 -4.53
CA GLN A 215 35.76 -47.39 -3.12
C GLN A 215 34.97 -46.25 -2.43
N GLN A 216 34.42 -46.60 -1.25
CA GLN A 216 33.81 -45.76 -0.22
C GLN A 216 34.87 -45.37 0.83
N GLU A 217 34.57 -44.34 1.63
CA GLU A 217 34.71 -44.22 3.10
C GLU A 217 34.22 -42.80 3.46
N GLY A 218 33.45 -42.46 4.49
CA GLY A 218 32.89 -43.18 5.65
C GLY A 218 32.80 -42.22 6.85
N GLY A 219 31.57 -41.87 7.27
CA GLY A 219 31.12 -41.43 8.62
C GLY A 219 31.62 -40.09 9.21
N ASP A 220 31.09 -39.54 10.31
CA ASP A 220 29.79 -39.57 11.01
C ASP A 220 29.91 -38.57 12.20
N THR A 221 28.81 -37.94 12.62
CA THR A 221 28.56 -37.20 13.90
C THR A 221 29.46 -35.98 14.26
N THR A 222 29.03 -34.90 14.92
CA THR A 222 28.11 -34.75 16.07
C THR A 222 27.73 -33.27 16.26
N GLN A 223 26.57 -33.02 16.86
CA GLN A 223 26.12 -31.74 17.43
C GLN A 223 26.97 -31.31 18.65
N GLN A 224 27.18 -30.00 18.86
CA GLN A 224 26.95 -29.38 20.17
C GLN A 224 26.99 -27.84 20.15
N GLU A 225 26.03 -27.28 20.88
CA GLU A 225 25.91 -25.89 21.34
C GLU A 225 27.11 -25.42 22.18
N MET A 226 27.39 -24.11 22.19
CA MET A 226 27.23 -23.24 23.38
C MET A 226 27.97 -21.89 23.23
N ALA A 227 27.17 -20.81 23.31
CA ALA A 227 27.26 -19.68 24.23
C ALA A 227 28.61 -18.98 24.59
N TYR A 228 28.55 -17.66 24.46
CA TYR A 228 29.00 -16.60 25.40
C TYR A 228 30.49 -16.48 25.79
N GLY A 229 31.07 -15.34 25.37
CA GLY A 229 31.71 -14.39 26.28
C GLY A 229 33.25 -14.32 26.27
N GLY A 230 33.81 -13.12 26.06
CA GLY A 230 35.19 -12.82 26.45
C GLY A 230 35.87 -11.70 25.69
N ASN A 231 35.89 -10.51 26.30
CA ASN A 231 36.72 -9.34 25.98
C ASN A 231 38.22 -9.64 25.80
N GLY A 232 38.92 -8.82 24.99
CA GLY A 232 40.29 -8.43 25.31
C GLY A 232 41.25 -8.11 24.17
N ASN A 233 41.48 -6.80 23.97
CA ASN A 233 42.71 -6.12 23.56
C ASN A 233 43.23 -6.09 22.10
N GLN A 234 43.23 -4.85 21.60
CA GLN A 234 44.36 -4.09 21.04
C GLN A 234 45.33 -4.82 20.09
N GLY A 235 45.20 -4.49 18.81
CA GLY A 235 46.29 -4.45 17.84
C GLY A 235 46.23 -3.13 17.09
N GLN A 236 47.14 -2.20 17.39
CA GLN A 236 47.49 -1.10 16.49
C GLN A 236 48.14 -1.70 15.24
N GLN A 237 47.73 -1.28 14.05
CA GLN A 237 48.59 -1.31 12.87
C GLN A 237 48.23 -0.18 11.91
N GLU A 238 49.15 0.79 11.92
CA GLU A 238 49.63 1.70 10.87
C GLU A 238 48.77 2.06 9.67
N GLN A 239 48.60 3.38 9.54
CA GLN A 239 48.23 4.12 8.36
C GLN A 239 49.09 3.76 7.13
N LYS A 240 48.42 3.59 5.99
CA LYS A 240 49.01 3.90 4.68
C LYS A 240 48.17 4.98 4.02
N GLU A 241 48.79 6.16 3.93
CA GLU A 241 48.35 7.29 3.13
C GLU A 241 48.15 6.88 1.67
N MET A 242 47.08 7.38 1.06
CA MET A 242 46.93 7.46 -0.39
C MET A 242 46.98 8.92 -0.83
N PRO A 243 47.60 9.20 -1.98
CA PRO A 243 48.12 10.52 -2.33
C PRO A 243 47.05 11.49 -2.86
N THR A 244 47.20 12.74 -2.45
CA THR A 244 46.62 13.94 -3.06
C THR A 244 47.26 14.24 -4.41
N MET A 245 46.47 14.74 -5.36
CA MET A 245 46.90 15.39 -6.61
C MET A 245 45.72 16.22 -7.18
N PRO A 246 45.97 17.29 -7.96
CA PRO A 246 45.95 18.64 -7.41
C PRO A 246 44.98 19.60 -8.11
N SER A 247 44.80 20.77 -7.48
CA SER A 247 44.18 21.95 -8.07
C SER A 247 45.06 22.55 -9.18
N VAL A 248 44.43 23.03 -10.26
CA VAL A 248 45.02 23.99 -11.19
C VAL A 248 43.99 25.07 -11.49
N ALA A 249 44.37 26.31 -11.23
CA ALA A 249 43.68 27.52 -11.64
C ALA A 249 44.33 28.10 -12.92
N ASN A 250 43.47 28.64 -13.80
CA ASN A 250 43.67 29.69 -14.82
C ASN A 250 44.99 29.79 -15.61
N SER A 251 44.87 29.79 -16.95
CA SER A 251 45.09 31.02 -17.73
C SER A 251 44.52 30.96 -19.17
N ASP A 252 44.13 32.15 -19.61
CA ASP A 252 44.21 32.72 -20.96
C ASP A 252 43.01 32.78 -21.92
N GLN A 253 42.80 34.05 -22.30
CA GLN A 253 41.86 34.65 -23.23
C GLN A 253 42.12 34.19 -24.67
N GLN A 254 41.04 34.00 -25.43
CA GLN A 254 41.01 34.59 -26.78
C GLN A 254 39.58 34.90 -27.24
N THR A 255 39.39 36.19 -27.50
CA THR A 255 38.27 36.85 -28.17
C THR A 255 38.04 36.33 -29.59
N SER A 256 36.78 36.19 -29.99
CA SER A 256 36.35 36.61 -31.34
C SER A 256 34.90 37.11 -31.29
N LYS A 257 34.63 38.06 -32.16
CA LYS A 257 33.52 39.02 -32.21
C LYS A 257 32.90 38.91 -33.60
N LEU A 258 31.61 39.27 -33.72
CA LEU A 258 30.83 39.53 -34.95
C LEU A 258 30.30 38.25 -35.65
N GLU A 259 29.07 38.15 -36.17
CA GLU A 259 28.22 39.14 -36.86
C GLU A 259 26.71 38.91 -36.63
N GLU A 260 25.93 39.99 -36.78
CA GLU A 260 24.47 40.05 -36.87
C GLU A 260 23.97 39.94 -38.33
N ASN A 261 22.75 39.37 -38.47
CA ASN A 261 21.69 39.64 -39.47
C ASN A 261 21.84 39.19 -40.94
N PRO A 262 20.75 39.05 -41.75
CA PRO A 262 19.34 39.42 -41.52
C PRO A 262 18.23 38.40 -41.95
N ILE A 263 17.01 38.77 -41.54
CA ILE A 263 15.64 38.43 -41.96
C ILE A 263 15.44 38.00 -43.44
N GLN A 264 14.58 37.01 -43.69
CA GLN A 264 13.59 37.01 -44.79
C GLN A 264 12.25 36.36 -44.38
N GLN A 265 11.17 37.08 -44.69
CA GLN A 265 9.76 36.70 -44.62
C GLN A 265 9.35 35.95 -45.90
N GLU A 266 8.43 35.00 -45.80
CA GLU A 266 7.37 34.78 -46.80
C GLU A 266 6.04 34.51 -46.07
N GLY A 267 4.95 35.09 -46.59
CA GLY A 267 3.63 35.14 -45.98
C GLY A 267 2.55 34.36 -46.73
N GLY A 268 1.32 34.53 -46.24
CA GLY A 268 0.04 34.06 -46.78
C GLY A 268 -0.95 33.94 -45.61
N ASP A 269 -1.62 35.02 -45.18
CA ASP A 269 -2.85 35.63 -45.73
C ASP A 269 -4.01 34.64 -45.95
N THR A 270 -4.96 34.66 -45.02
CA THR A 270 -6.40 34.66 -45.34
C THR A 270 -7.13 35.50 -44.29
N THR A 271 -8.05 36.32 -44.79
CA THR A 271 -8.65 37.50 -44.16
C THR A 271 -10.12 37.30 -43.79
N LEU A 272 -10.51 37.87 -42.63
CA LEU A 272 -11.77 38.55 -42.26
C LEU A 272 -13.08 37.74 -41.99
N PRO A 273 -14.09 38.31 -41.27
CA PRO A 273 -14.18 39.65 -40.66
C PRO A 273 -14.57 39.72 -39.17
N MET A 274 -14.31 40.91 -38.60
CA MET A 274 -14.85 41.46 -37.35
C MET A 274 -16.28 41.96 -37.52
N ASP A 275 -17.08 41.87 -36.46
CA ASP A 275 -18.23 42.76 -36.24
C ASP A 275 -18.12 43.43 -34.85
N ASN A 276 -18.35 44.74 -34.86
CA ASN A 276 -18.45 45.68 -33.74
C ASN A 276 -19.72 45.47 -32.93
N VAL A 277 -19.66 45.62 -31.60
CA VAL A 277 -20.60 46.48 -30.85
C VAL A 277 -19.88 47.10 -29.63
N ASP A 278 -19.97 48.43 -29.56
CA ASP A 278 -19.44 49.34 -28.55
C ASP A 278 -20.20 49.37 -27.20
N ASN A 279 -19.49 49.95 -26.21
CA ASN A 279 -19.95 50.78 -25.08
C ASN A 279 -20.58 50.13 -23.83
N VAL A 280 -19.88 50.22 -22.69
CA VAL A 280 -20.25 51.10 -21.54
C VAL A 280 -18.97 51.55 -20.79
N SER A 281 -18.96 52.83 -20.42
CA SER A 281 -17.84 53.63 -19.93
C SER A 281 -17.31 53.31 -18.52
N LYS A 282 -15.99 53.56 -18.36
CA LYS A 282 -15.32 53.89 -17.10
C LYS A 282 -15.75 55.28 -16.58
N LYS A 283 -15.99 55.42 -15.29
CA LYS A 283 -15.78 56.67 -14.52
C LYS A 283 -15.24 56.34 -13.13
N ASN A 284 -14.23 57.10 -12.73
CA ASN A 284 -13.62 57.18 -11.41
C ASN A 284 -13.66 58.68 -10.98
N PRO A 285 -13.14 59.08 -9.80
CA PRO A 285 -13.69 59.05 -8.45
C PRO A 285 -14.06 60.48 -7.93
N LEU A 286 -14.68 60.63 -6.75
CA LEU A 286 -14.66 61.90 -5.98
C LEU A 286 -14.90 61.73 -4.47
N GLN A 287 -14.26 62.63 -3.73
CA GLN A 287 -13.97 62.79 -2.30
C GLN A 287 -15.11 62.75 -1.26
N SER A 288 -14.78 62.11 -0.13
CA SER A 288 -14.83 62.56 1.29
C SER A 288 -15.80 63.69 1.72
N THR A 289 -16.68 63.36 2.66
CA THR A 289 -17.09 64.25 3.78
C THR A 289 -17.27 63.45 5.07
N ASN A 290 -16.73 64.00 6.17
CA ASN A 290 -16.79 63.51 7.56
C ASN A 290 -18.22 63.45 8.13
N GLY A 291 -18.48 62.49 9.02
CA GLY A 291 -19.64 62.52 9.92
C GLY A 291 -19.92 61.21 10.65
N ASP A 292 -19.53 61.19 11.93
CA ASP A 292 -19.97 60.36 13.05
C ASP A 292 -19.89 58.82 13.04
N VAL A 293 -19.10 58.36 14.02
CA VAL A 293 -18.88 56.98 14.43
C VAL A 293 -20.09 56.49 15.22
N SER A 294 -20.71 55.42 14.73
CA SER A 294 -21.44 54.45 15.55
C SER A 294 -20.88 53.07 15.19
N PRO A 295 -20.67 52.16 16.16
CA PRO A 295 -20.02 50.89 15.90
C PRO A 295 -20.93 50.09 14.97
N ILE A 296 -20.43 49.82 13.77
CA ILE A 296 -20.98 48.78 12.91
C ILE A 296 -20.78 47.50 13.70
N VAL A 297 -21.86 46.98 14.27
CA VAL A 297 -21.94 45.59 14.67
C VAL A 297 -21.61 44.81 13.42
N GLN A 298 -20.43 44.19 13.43
CA GLN A 298 -19.99 43.27 12.42
C GLN A 298 -20.89 42.05 12.59
N ASP A 299 -22.06 42.09 11.96
CA ASP A 299 -22.88 40.90 11.80
C ASP A 299 -22.01 39.91 11.04
N ASP A 300 -21.58 38.86 11.74
CA ASP A 300 -21.04 37.64 11.15
C ASP A 300 -22.09 37.12 10.17
N VAL A 301 -22.02 37.58 8.92
CA VAL A 301 -22.70 36.93 7.82
C VAL A 301 -21.99 35.60 7.65
N SER A 302 -22.50 34.57 8.32
CA SER A 302 -22.18 33.19 7.97
C SER A 302 -22.61 33.01 6.52
N ILE A 303 -21.68 33.14 5.59
CA ILE A 303 -21.92 32.80 4.19
C ILE A 303 -22.18 31.30 4.21
N VAL A 304 -23.46 30.92 4.13
CA VAL A 304 -23.85 29.52 3.95
C VAL A 304 -23.32 29.14 2.58
N ALA A 305 -22.22 28.38 2.55
CA ALA A 305 -21.70 27.83 1.31
C ALA A 305 -22.83 27.09 0.60
N GLY A 306 -23.04 27.39 -0.68
CA GLY A 306 -24.01 26.68 -1.51
C GLY A 306 -23.74 25.17 -1.53
N PRO A 307 -24.70 24.35 -2.01
CA PRO A 307 -24.52 22.90 -2.06
C PRO A 307 -23.27 22.55 -2.86
N ILE A 308 -22.42 21.71 -2.28
CA ILE A 308 -21.19 21.24 -2.94
C ILE A 308 -21.50 20.11 -3.93
N ASP A 309 -20.98 20.24 -5.16
CA ASP A 309 -21.15 19.24 -6.21
C ASP A 309 -20.15 18.09 -6.00
N VAL A 310 -20.60 17.07 -5.27
CA VAL A 310 -19.82 15.86 -4.99
C VAL A 310 -19.90 14.91 -6.17
N ARG A 311 -18.74 14.59 -6.73
CA ARG A 311 -18.59 13.68 -7.86
C ARG A 311 -18.35 12.25 -7.39
N ALA A 312 -17.54 12.08 -6.36
CA ALA A 312 -17.22 10.79 -5.75
C ALA A 312 -16.73 11.00 -4.31
N LYS A 313 -16.77 9.95 -3.49
CA LYS A 313 -16.30 10.00 -2.10
C LYS A 313 -15.90 8.62 -1.59
N TYR A 314 -14.87 8.56 -0.77
CA TYR A 314 -14.45 7.35 -0.07
C TYR A 314 -14.26 7.65 1.42
N THR A 315 -14.72 6.76 2.29
CA THR A 315 -14.64 6.94 3.75
C THR A 315 -14.02 5.72 4.42
N TYR A 316 -12.89 5.94 5.10
CA TYR A 316 -12.41 5.05 6.14
C TYR A 316 -13.08 5.40 7.46
N SER A 317 -13.56 4.39 8.18
CA SER A 317 -14.22 4.57 9.49
C SER A 317 -13.82 3.47 10.46
N GLY A 318 -13.88 3.77 11.76
CA GLY A 318 -13.55 2.80 12.79
C GLY A 318 -12.11 2.29 12.66
N GLU A 319 -11.92 0.97 12.69
CA GLU A 319 -10.58 0.38 12.56
C GLU A 319 -9.90 0.82 11.26
N CYS A 320 -10.65 0.92 10.15
CA CYS A 320 -10.13 1.36 8.86
C CYS A 320 -9.62 2.79 8.84
N ALA A 321 -10.18 3.66 9.67
CA ALA A 321 -9.67 5.02 9.83
C ALA A 321 -8.40 5.07 10.68
N GLY A 322 -8.03 3.99 11.37
CA GLY A 322 -6.93 3.95 12.31
C GLY A 322 -7.34 3.83 13.78
N ASN A 323 -8.63 3.58 14.08
CA ASN A 323 -9.12 3.44 15.45
C ASN A 323 -8.78 2.08 16.05
N VAL A 324 -7.49 1.80 16.15
CA VAL A 324 -6.96 0.61 16.79
C VAL A 324 -5.82 1.03 17.72
N PRO A 325 -5.75 0.47 18.94
CA PRO A 325 -4.63 0.73 19.83
C PRO A 325 -3.36 0.09 19.26
N GLY A 326 -2.22 0.74 19.50
CA GLY A 326 -0.94 0.18 19.07
C GLY A 326 0.20 1.16 19.21
N THR A 327 1.39 0.66 18.87
CA THR A 327 2.61 1.44 18.82
C THR A 327 3.19 1.43 17.42
N TYR A 328 3.93 2.49 17.09
CA TYR A 328 4.83 2.51 15.95
C TYR A 328 6.23 2.95 16.39
N ASP A 329 7.24 2.62 15.61
CA ASP A 329 8.63 2.92 15.94
C ASP A 329 9.10 4.21 15.23
N ALA A 330 9.04 5.34 15.94
CA ALA A 330 9.51 6.64 15.45
C ALA A 330 11.04 6.70 15.44
N VAL A 331 11.63 7.24 14.38
CA VAL A 331 13.09 7.50 14.32
C VAL A 331 13.43 8.63 15.29
N VAL A 332 14.45 8.43 16.11
CA VAL A 332 14.96 9.43 17.08
C VAL A 332 16.43 9.78 16.86
N ASP A 333 17.15 8.98 16.07
CA ASP A 333 18.51 9.26 15.65
C ASP A 333 18.72 8.76 14.21
N LEU A 334 18.89 9.68 13.27
CA LEU A 334 19.03 9.36 11.86
C LEU A 334 20.34 8.61 11.52
N PRO A 335 21.53 9.01 12.01
CA PRO A 335 22.79 8.35 11.66
C PRO A 335 22.84 6.86 12.01
N THR A 336 22.25 6.45 13.13
CA THR A 336 22.18 5.03 13.52
C THR A 336 20.87 4.35 13.15
N CYS A 337 19.91 5.12 12.63
CA CYS A 337 18.52 4.71 12.45
C CYS A 337 17.89 4.15 13.74
N THR A 338 18.23 4.73 14.90
CA THR A 338 17.63 4.31 16.16
C THR A 338 16.19 4.76 16.21
N LYS A 339 15.29 3.84 16.59
CA LYS A 339 13.87 4.08 16.74
C LYS A 339 13.41 3.89 18.18
N LYS A 340 12.33 4.55 18.56
CA LYS A 340 11.63 4.35 19.83
C LYS A 340 10.15 4.11 19.58
N PRO A 341 9.52 3.22 20.37
CA PRO A 341 8.09 3.00 20.29
C PRO A 341 7.34 4.26 20.74
N VAL A 342 6.29 4.62 20.00
CA VAL A 342 5.35 5.70 20.27
C VAL A 342 3.95 5.11 20.31
N GLU A 343 3.24 5.35 21.41
CA GLU A 343 1.84 4.95 21.58
C GLU A 343 0.94 5.84 20.71
N VAL A 344 0.01 5.21 19.99
CA VAL A 344 -1.02 5.95 19.25
C VAL A 344 -2.23 6.17 20.15
N ASN A 345 -2.53 7.45 20.38
CA ASN A 345 -3.63 7.90 21.22
C ASN A 345 -4.76 8.58 20.40
N SER A 346 -4.81 8.32 19.10
CA SER A 346 -5.76 8.89 18.16
C SER A 346 -6.62 7.79 17.54
N ARG A 347 -7.88 8.10 17.24
CA ARG A 347 -8.83 7.20 16.55
C ARG A 347 -8.68 7.23 15.03
N VAL A 348 -7.77 8.05 14.52
CA VAL A 348 -7.36 8.08 13.11
C VAL A 348 -5.90 7.70 12.94
N GLY A 349 -5.41 6.84 13.85
CA GLY A 349 -4.06 6.31 13.82
C GLY A 349 -2.98 7.39 13.99
N PRO A 350 -1.76 7.14 13.51
CA PRO A 350 -0.68 8.11 13.55
C PRO A 350 -1.00 9.46 12.89
N LEU A 351 -1.88 9.49 11.88
CA LEU A 351 -2.27 10.71 11.18
C LEU A 351 -3.01 11.72 12.08
N GLY A 352 -3.65 11.27 13.17
CA GLY A 352 -4.24 12.17 14.17
C GLY A 352 -3.39 12.33 15.44
N SER A 353 -2.51 11.37 15.76
CA SER A 353 -1.65 11.49 16.94
C SER A 353 -0.39 12.33 16.70
N SER A 354 0.05 12.45 15.44
CA SER A 354 1.24 13.20 15.03
C SER A 354 0.89 14.34 14.07
N SER A 355 1.85 15.19 13.73
CA SER A 355 1.67 16.15 12.67
C SER A 355 1.82 15.49 11.29
N VAL A 356 1.10 15.99 10.28
CA VAL A 356 1.03 15.41 8.94
C VAL A 356 1.66 16.31 7.87
N SER A 357 2.09 15.68 6.80
CA SER A 357 2.60 16.28 5.57
C SER A 357 1.81 15.76 4.37
N LEU A 358 1.92 16.44 3.24
CA LEU A 358 1.32 16.01 1.97
C LEU A 358 2.43 15.91 0.91
N VAL A 359 2.38 14.86 0.11
CA VAL A 359 3.35 14.58 -0.94
C VAL A 359 2.63 14.48 -2.27
N LEU A 360 3.24 15.04 -3.31
CA LEU A 360 2.70 15.14 -4.65
C LEU A 360 3.73 14.64 -5.66
N ARG A 361 3.30 13.82 -6.61
CA ARG A 361 4.12 13.28 -7.70
C ARG A 361 3.44 13.47 -9.04
N GLY A 362 4.21 13.93 -10.02
CA GLY A 362 3.77 14.09 -11.39
C GLY A 362 3.54 12.77 -12.13
N PRO A 363 2.89 12.80 -13.31
CA PRO A 363 2.52 13.99 -14.08
C PRO A 363 1.27 14.71 -13.55
N MET A 364 1.41 15.94 -13.06
CA MET A 364 0.27 16.72 -12.59
C MET A 364 0.51 18.23 -12.61
N SER A 365 -0.58 18.99 -12.78
CA SER A 365 -0.63 20.40 -12.43
C SER A 365 -1.23 20.54 -11.03
N VAL A 366 -0.60 21.30 -10.14
CA VAL A 366 -1.09 21.64 -8.81
C VAL A 366 -1.53 23.10 -8.85
N LEU A 367 -2.84 23.33 -8.78
CA LEU A 367 -3.42 24.64 -9.01
C LEU A 367 -3.53 25.43 -7.70
N ASN A 368 -4.17 24.84 -6.70
CA ASN A 368 -4.41 25.45 -5.40
C ASN A 368 -4.34 24.41 -4.28
N ILE A 369 -3.89 24.85 -3.09
CA ILE A 369 -3.93 24.05 -1.86
C ILE A 369 -4.47 24.93 -0.74
N ALA A 370 -5.33 24.38 0.12
CA ALA A 370 -5.71 24.99 1.38
C ALA A 370 -5.71 23.95 2.49
N VAL A 371 -5.20 24.32 3.66
CA VAL A 371 -5.21 23.46 4.85
C VAL A 371 -6.01 24.16 5.93
N PHE A 372 -6.98 23.45 6.49
CA PHE A 372 -7.78 23.90 7.61
C PHE A 372 -7.56 22.99 8.81
N THR A 373 -7.43 23.58 10.00
CA THR A 373 -7.30 22.80 11.24
C THR A 373 -8.17 23.36 12.35
N SER A 374 -8.53 22.49 13.29
CA SER A 374 -9.22 22.83 14.52
C SER A 374 -8.61 22.05 15.69
N ASN A 375 -8.46 22.73 16.83
CA ASN A 375 -7.85 22.16 18.04
C ASN A 375 -8.88 21.47 18.96
N GLY A 376 -10.17 21.46 18.59
CA GLY A 376 -11.21 20.74 19.32
C GLY A 376 -12.58 20.82 18.66
N ALA A 377 -13.52 20.01 19.15
CA ALA A 377 -14.88 19.90 18.58
C ALA A 377 -15.71 21.21 18.55
N TYR A 378 -15.25 22.26 19.25
CA TYR A 378 -15.92 23.57 19.32
C TYR A 378 -15.11 24.71 18.71
N ASP A 379 -13.88 24.46 18.27
CA ASP A 379 -13.06 25.47 17.62
C ASP A 379 -13.43 25.53 16.13
N PRO A 380 -13.62 26.75 15.57
CA PRO A 380 -13.90 26.89 14.15
C PRO A 380 -12.76 26.32 13.32
N LEU A 381 -13.11 25.63 12.24
CA LEU A 381 -12.16 25.02 11.31
C LEU A 381 -11.60 26.11 10.38
N LYS A 382 -10.45 26.69 10.75
CA LYS A 382 -9.84 27.84 10.08
C LYS A 382 -8.77 27.43 9.07
N ARG A 383 -8.65 28.19 7.99
CA ARG A 383 -7.56 28.05 7.02
C ARG A 383 -6.26 28.50 7.68
N VAL A 384 -5.30 27.60 7.81
CA VAL A 384 -4.00 27.84 8.42
C VAL A 384 -2.85 27.89 7.42
N SER A 385 -3.06 27.37 6.21
CA SER A 385 -2.08 27.43 5.12
C SER A 385 -2.77 27.45 3.75
N SER A 386 -2.11 28.06 2.77
CA SER A 386 -2.58 28.03 1.37
C SER A 386 -1.47 28.16 0.34
N TYR A 387 -1.77 27.76 -0.90
CA TYR A 387 -0.94 27.96 -2.08
C TYR A 387 -1.83 28.25 -3.28
N SER A 388 -1.39 29.16 -4.14
CA SER A 388 -1.96 29.37 -5.48
C SER A 388 -0.87 29.45 -6.53
N SER A 389 -0.92 28.56 -7.52
CA SER A 389 -0.04 28.60 -8.69
C SER A 389 -0.35 29.80 -9.59
N ALA A 390 -1.60 30.22 -9.71
CA ALA A 390 -1.98 31.35 -10.55
C ALA A 390 -1.43 32.68 -9.99
N GLU A 391 -1.51 32.84 -8.67
CA GLU A 391 -1.01 34.04 -7.99
C GLU A 391 0.48 33.95 -7.66
N GLN A 392 1.08 32.75 -7.74
CA GLN A 392 2.44 32.47 -7.28
C GLN A 392 2.65 32.89 -5.82
N THR A 393 1.70 32.53 -4.96
CA THR A 393 1.70 32.86 -3.54
C THR A 393 1.60 31.61 -2.66
N THR A 394 2.18 31.72 -1.47
CA THR A 394 2.05 30.74 -0.38
C THR A 394 1.77 31.48 0.91
N ASP A 395 0.91 30.91 1.75
CA ASP A 395 0.69 31.34 3.13
C ASP A 395 0.95 30.14 4.06
N ASN A 396 1.88 30.32 5.01
CA ASN A 396 2.28 29.32 6.00
C ASN A 396 2.48 27.89 5.43
N LEU A 397 3.11 27.77 4.27
CA LEU A 397 3.42 26.49 3.63
C LEU A 397 4.79 26.57 2.98
N VAL A 398 5.53 25.47 3.01
CA VAL A 398 6.81 25.35 2.31
C VAL A 398 6.87 24.12 1.41
N PHE A 399 7.53 24.29 0.26
CA PHE A 399 7.82 23.21 -0.66
C PHE A 399 9.21 22.64 -0.41
N MET A 400 9.23 21.34 -0.16
CA MET A 400 10.43 20.55 0.10
C MET A 400 10.48 19.38 -0.89
N SER A 401 11.62 18.70 -0.93
CA SER A 401 11.80 17.49 -1.74
C SER A 401 12.89 16.62 -1.13
N ASN A 402 13.00 15.38 -1.58
CA ASN A 402 14.18 14.56 -1.32
C ASN A 402 15.34 14.78 -2.33
N VAL A 403 15.40 15.92 -3.06
CA VAL A 403 16.47 16.20 -4.05
C VAL A 403 17.75 16.61 -3.31
N GLY A 404 18.90 16.06 -3.69
CA GLY A 404 20.20 16.55 -3.21
C GLY A 404 20.39 16.42 -1.69
N VAL A 405 19.75 15.43 -1.08
CA VAL A 405 19.71 15.23 0.37
C VAL A 405 20.84 14.36 0.88
N ASP A 406 21.27 14.60 2.12
CA ASP A 406 22.20 13.75 2.85
C ASP A 406 21.44 12.80 3.77
N TYR A 407 21.32 11.53 3.36
CA TYR A 407 20.69 10.48 4.16
C TYR A 407 21.53 10.02 5.37
N SER A 408 22.77 10.49 5.52
CA SER A 408 23.64 10.07 6.63
C SER A 408 23.35 10.80 7.94
N GLY A 409 22.55 11.87 7.91
CA GLY A 409 22.26 12.72 9.08
C GLY A 409 23.49 13.48 9.60
N LYS A 410 24.59 13.53 8.84
CA LYS A 410 25.77 14.31 9.21
C LYS A 410 25.43 15.80 9.15
N GLY A 411 25.80 16.52 10.21
CA GLY A 411 25.57 17.97 10.30
C GLY A 411 24.19 18.38 10.84
N GLN A 412 23.38 17.46 11.37
CA GLN A 412 22.02 17.75 11.89
C GLN A 412 21.04 18.25 10.81
N TYR A 413 21.20 17.79 9.57
CA TYR A 413 20.26 18.04 8.50
C TYR A 413 19.38 16.81 8.28
N GLY A 414 18.07 17.01 8.28
CA GLY A 414 17.11 16.01 7.81
C GLY A 414 17.30 15.79 6.31
N PRO A 415 16.92 14.61 5.78
CA PRO A 415 17.10 14.26 4.38
C PRO A 415 15.99 14.90 3.51
N GLN A 416 15.85 16.21 3.63
CA GLN A 416 14.98 17.06 2.83
C GLN A 416 15.73 18.31 2.39
N SER A 417 15.38 18.86 1.24
CA SER A 417 15.84 20.17 0.81
C SER A 417 14.66 21.04 0.43
N TYR A 418 14.84 22.36 0.51
CA TYR A 418 14.00 23.24 -0.30
C TYR A 418 14.15 22.86 -1.77
N VAL A 419 13.11 23.14 -2.54
CA VAL A 419 13.07 22.78 -3.96
C VAL A 419 12.95 24.02 -4.83
N SER A 420 13.49 23.94 -6.05
CA SER A 420 13.32 24.94 -7.09
C SER A 420 11.85 25.08 -7.51
N PRO A 421 11.46 26.20 -8.15
CA PRO A 421 10.08 26.40 -8.58
C PRO A 421 9.52 25.30 -9.48
N ASP A 422 10.37 24.57 -10.21
CA ASP A 422 9.96 23.45 -11.07
C ASP A 422 9.99 22.07 -10.39
N GLY A 423 10.28 22.02 -9.08
CA GLY A 423 10.31 20.77 -8.31
C GLY A 423 11.55 19.89 -8.55
N LYS A 424 12.52 20.30 -9.39
CA LYS A 424 13.55 19.39 -9.92
C LYS A 424 14.92 19.49 -9.25
N LYS A 425 15.21 20.56 -8.51
CA LYS A 425 16.53 20.84 -7.96
C LYS A 425 16.43 21.28 -6.50
N ALA A 426 17.41 20.87 -5.71
CA ALA A 426 17.59 21.39 -4.37
C ALA A 426 17.94 22.88 -4.41
N THR A 427 17.39 23.65 -3.47
CA THR A 427 17.73 25.04 -3.22
C THR A 427 18.10 25.23 -1.75
N THR A 428 18.76 26.34 -1.43
CA THR A 428 19.16 26.68 -0.05
C THR A 428 18.11 27.48 0.71
N MET A 429 17.07 27.95 0.02
CA MET A 429 15.96 28.71 0.59
C MET A 429 14.64 28.27 -0.03
N ALA A 430 13.56 28.46 0.72
CA ALA A 430 12.21 28.22 0.24
C ALA A 430 11.93 29.01 -1.05
N THR A 431 11.29 28.37 -2.00
CA THR A 431 10.79 29.00 -3.23
C THR A 431 9.31 28.70 -3.39
N VAL A 432 8.62 29.50 -4.20
CA VAL A 432 7.23 29.21 -4.57
C VAL A 432 7.25 28.24 -5.75
N PHE A 433 6.52 27.14 -5.61
CA PHE A 433 6.36 26.14 -6.66
C PHE A 433 5.53 26.69 -7.83
N ASN A 434 5.91 26.37 -9.06
CA ASN A 434 5.28 26.88 -10.28
C ASN A 434 3.97 26.15 -10.63
N GLY A 435 3.70 25.02 -9.97
CA GLY A 435 2.47 24.26 -10.14
C GLY A 435 2.57 23.09 -11.12
N ILE A 436 3.73 22.71 -11.66
CA ILE A 436 3.85 21.59 -12.60
C ILE A 436 4.85 20.54 -12.10
N LEU A 437 4.41 19.29 -12.02
CA LEU A 437 5.24 18.12 -11.76
C LEU A 437 5.28 17.24 -13.01
N ASP A 438 6.49 16.91 -13.47
CA ASP A 438 6.70 16.10 -14.67
C ASP A 438 6.51 14.60 -14.41
N ASP A 439 6.22 13.86 -15.48
CA ASP A 439 6.16 12.41 -15.48
C ASP A 439 7.52 11.77 -15.16
N ALA A 440 7.46 10.55 -14.64
CA ALA A 440 8.60 9.68 -14.44
C ALA A 440 9.08 9.12 -15.79
N SER A 441 10.39 9.04 -15.99
CA SER A 441 11.04 8.52 -17.20
C SER A 441 11.46 7.06 -17.06
N ASP A 442 11.57 6.54 -15.83
CA ASP A 442 11.84 5.12 -15.52
C ASP A 442 11.36 4.73 -14.09
N PRO A 443 10.22 4.04 -13.96
CA PRO A 443 9.62 3.72 -12.67
C PRO A 443 10.30 2.52 -11.98
N SER A 444 11.25 1.85 -12.63
CA SER A 444 11.95 0.69 -12.06
C SER A 444 12.98 1.09 -10.99
N THR A 445 13.27 2.39 -10.87
CA THR A 445 14.18 2.93 -9.86
C THR A 445 13.46 3.04 -8.50
N VAL A 446 13.53 1.98 -7.68
CA VAL A 446 13.01 2.00 -6.30
C VAL A 446 13.87 2.93 -5.44
N GLY A 447 13.26 3.90 -4.75
CA GLY A 447 13.96 4.83 -3.87
C GLY A 447 14.85 5.86 -4.60
N GLY A 448 14.58 6.15 -5.87
CA GLY A 448 15.37 7.08 -6.68
C GLY A 448 15.42 8.53 -6.19
N GLY A 449 14.73 8.87 -5.10
CA GLY A 449 14.46 10.26 -4.72
C GLY A 449 13.71 11.00 -5.84
N PRO A 450 13.35 12.27 -5.65
CA PRO A 450 12.83 13.13 -6.71
C PRO A 450 13.91 13.36 -7.76
N SER A 451 13.77 12.66 -8.87
CA SER A 451 14.35 13.07 -10.14
C SER A 451 13.43 12.56 -11.25
N ILE A 452 13.63 13.04 -12.47
CA ILE A 452 12.80 12.65 -13.61
C ILE A 452 12.70 11.13 -13.80
N THR A 453 13.57 10.29 -13.21
CA THR A 453 13.43 8.83 -13.31
C THR A 453 12.17 8.34 -12.59
N THR A 454 11.90 8.77 -11.36
CA THR A 454 10.74 8.34 -10.55
C THR A 454 9.55 9.29 -10.64
N GLY A 455 9.72 10.44 -11.30
CA GLY A 455 8.74 11.52 -11.43
C GLY A 455 9.15 12.74 -10.61
N THR A 456 8.74 13.95 -11.02
CA THR A 456 8.97 15.11 -10.16
C THR A 456 8.09 14.96 -8.92
N GLU A 457 8.73 14.82 -7.76
CA GLU A 457 8.09 14.63 -6.47
C GLU A 457 8.47 15.78 -5.53
N ILE A 458 7.46 16.34 -4.88
CA ILE A 458 7.62 17.35 -3.83
C ILE A 458 6.79 16.96 -2.62
N ASN A 459 7.18 17.43 -1.46
CA ASN A 459 6.37 17.36 -0.25
C ASN A 459 6.14 18.77 0.31
N ILE A 460 5.01 18.95 0.99
CA ILE A 460 4.65 20.20 1.66
C ILE A 460 4.52 19.99 3.17
N LEU A 461 4.96 21.01 3.90
CA LEU A 461 4.92 21.13 5.35
C LEU A 461 4.45 22.56 5.71
N ALA A 462 4.10 22.79 6.97
CA ALA A 462 3.79 24.13 7.44
C ALA A 462 5.03 25.04 7.35
N GLY A 463 4.82 26.36 7.26
CA GLY A 463 5.92 27.33 7.18
C GLY A 463 6.77 27.38 8.46
N GLU A 464 6.22 26.93 9.58
CA GLU A 464 6.89 26.86 10.88
C GLU A 464 8.07 25.86 10.87
N LYS A 465 9.19 26.26 11.48
CA LYS A 465 10.38 25.42 11.64
C LYS A 465 10.21 24.42 12.78
N CYS A 466 10.87 23.27 12.67
CA CYS A 466 10.90 22.30 13.75
C CYS A 466 11.62 22.81 14.99
N THR A 467 10.98 22.61 16.14
CA THR A 467 11.55 22.71 17.48
C THR A 467 11.14 21.47 18.27
N LYS A 468 11.62 21.34 19.52
CA LYS A 468 11.21 20.24 20.40
C LYS A 468 9.74 20.30 20.78
N GLU A 469 9.11 21.46 20.60
CA GLU A 469 7.70 21.71 20.88
C GLU A 469 6.82 21.46 19.66
N THR A 470 7.34 21.65 18.45
CA THR A 470 6.56 21.58 17.20
C THR A 470 6.75 20.27 16.43
N CYS A 471 7.86 19.56 16.64
CA CYS A 471 8.18 18.32 15.94
C CYS A 471 8.46 17.14 16.88
N GLU A 472 8.01 15.96 16.46
CA GLU A 472 8.15 14.70 17.17
C GLU A 472 9.20 13.82 16.45
N GLY A 473 9.95 13.01 17.20
CA GLY A 473 11.00 12.17 16.64
C GLY A 473 12.28 12.95 16.28
N TYR A 474 13.03 12.43 15.31
CA TYR A 474 14.20 13.09 14.75
C TYR A 474 13.77 14.24 13.85
N PHE A 475 14.45 15.39 13.98
CA PHE A 475 14.38 16.50 13.05
C PHE A 475 15.71 17.26 13.07
N GLY A 476 16.04 17.89 11.94
CA GLY A 476 17.20 18.73 11.72
C GLY A 476 16.86 20.21 11.56
N ASP A 477 17.89 21.03 11.35
CA ASP A 477 17.76 22.50 11.27
C ASP A 477 16.96 22.98 10.05
N ASN A 478 16.94 22.18 8.98
CA ASN A 478 16.22 22.45 7.75
C ASN A 478 14.74 22.00 7.80
N ASP A 479 14.34 21.25 8.81
CA ASP A 479 13.00 20.65 8.87
C ASP A 479 11.91 21.64 9.30
N HIS A 480 10.70 21.36 8.83
CA HIS A 480 9.51 22.14 9.06
C HIS A 480 8.43 21.30 9.74
N ALA A 481 7.61 21.94 10.57
CA ALA A 481 6.51 21.26 11.25
C ALA A 481 5.45 20.79 10.24
N GLY A 482 4.83 19.65 10.52
CA GLY A 482 3.59 19.27 9.86
C GLY A 482 2.39 20.02 10.44
N TRP A 483 1.22 19.82 9.84
CA TRP A 483 -0.03 20.29 10.42
C TRP A 483 -0.54 19.31 11.48
N LYS A 484 -1.10 19.83 12.57
CA LYS A 484 -1.68 19.04 13.66
C LYS A 484 -3.03 19.65 14.05
N GLY A 485 -3.95 18.80 14.52
CA GLY A 485 -5.27 19.18 14.97
C GLY A 485 -6.11 17.94 15.25
N SER A 486 -7.18 18.08 16.04
CA SER A 486 -8.15 16.99 16.24
C SER A 486 -9.08 16.82 15.03
N LEU A 487 -9.22 17.89 14.24
CA LEU A 487 -9.87 17.91 12.95
C LEU A 487 -8.99 18.66 11.97
N MET A 488 -8.68 18.02 10.84
CA MET A 488 -7.89 18.60 9.76
C MET A 488 -8.59 18.37 8.42
N VAL A 489 -8.57 19.39 7.56
CA VAL A 489 -9.11 19.30 6.20
C VAL A 489 -8.10 19.87 5.21
N PHE A 490 -7.70 19.03 4.25
CA PHE A 490 -6.79 19.38 3.16
C PHE A 490 -7.59 19.46 1.87
N VAL A 491 -7.52 20.60 1.20
CA VAL A 491 -8.17 20.82 -0.09
C VAL A 491 -7.08 21.01 -1.13
N THR A 492 -7.10 20.19 -2.17
CA THR A 492 -6.10 20.20 -3.25
C THR A 492 -6.81 20.24 -4.59
N GLU A 493 -6.55 21.26 -5.39
CA GLU A 493 -7.02 21.34 -6.77
C GLU A 493 -5.88 20.98 -7.71
N VAL A 494 -6.07 19.93 -8.50
CA VAL A 494 -5.04 19.37 -9.38
C VAL A 494 -5.60 18.99 -10.75
N ILE A 495 -4.72 18.93 -11.74
CA ILE A 495 -4.98 18.25 -13.03
C ILE A 495 -3.98 17.10 -13.13
N MET A 496 -4.45 15.86 -13.03
CA MET A 496 -3.60 14.67 -13.20
C MET A 496 -3.55 14.28 -14.69
N PHE A 497 -2.85 15.07 -15.50
CA PHE A 497 -2.76 14.87 -16.96
C PHE A 497 -1.98 13.62 -17.34
N LYS A 498 -2.26 13.04 -18.51
CA LYS A 498 -1.54 11.85 -18.99
C LYS A 498 -0.06 12.15 -19.21
N GLY A 499 0.79 11.34 -18.59
CA GLY A 499 2.22 11.30 -18.84
C GLY A 499 2.58 10.58 -20.14
N PRO A 500 3.68 10.97 -20.81
CA PRO A 500 4.16 10.30 -22.02
C PRO A 500 4.89 8.98 -21.75
N THR A 501 5.20 8.65 -20.49
CA THR A 501 6.07 7.53 -20.13
C THR A 501 5.42 6.61 -19.10
N VAL A 502 5.47 6.95 -17.82
CA VAL A 502 5.03 6.07 -16.73
C VAL A 502 3.59 6.34 -16.36
N ASP A 503 3.18 7.60 -16.43
CA ASP A 503 1.80 8.05 -16.20
C ASP A 503 1.24 7.65 -14.82
N ARG A 504 2.03 7.85 -13.76
CA ARG A 504 1.65 7.49 -12.37
C ARG A 504 1.63 8.69 -11.42
N PRO A 505 0.75 9.68 -11.62
CA PRO A 505 0.61 10.75 -10.66
C PRO A 505 0.06 10.23 -9.34
N ALA A 506 0.45 10.89 -8.24
CA ALA A 506 0.00 10.51 -6.92
C ALA A 506 -0.09 11.71 -5.98
N LEU A 507 -1.04 11.62 -5.06
CA LEU A 507 -1.24 12.51 -3.92
C LEU A 507 -1.39 11.63 -2.69
N TRP A 508 -0.49 11.76 -1.72
CA TRP A 508 -0.52 10.97 -0.49
C TRP A 508 -0.07 11.78 0.72
N MET A 509 -0.44 11.33 1.91
CA MET A 509 -0.09 11.94 3.18
C MET A 509 0.79 11.00 4.00
N LEU A 510 1.72 11.61 4.73
CA LEU A 510 2.61 10.92 5.64
C LEU A 510 2.71 11.72 6.95
N PRO A 511 2.88 11.06 8.11
CA PRO A 511 3.36 11.74 9.30
C PRO A 511 4.61 12.57 8.98
N ALA A 512 4.68 13.81 9.46
CA ALA A 512 5.80 14.71 9.15
C ALA A 512 7.15 14.15 9.65
N SER A 513 7.16 13.32 10.70
CA SER A 513 8.37 12.62 11.15
C SER A 513 8.98 11.68 10.11
N VAL A 514 8.17 11.17 9.16
CA VAL A 514 8.68 10.43 7.99
C VAL A 514 9.48 11.34 7.07
N MET A 515 9.04 12.59 6.91
CA MET A 515 9.74 13.60 6.11
C MET A 515 11.07 13.96 6.76
N HIS A 516 11.08 14.20 8.08
CA HIS A 516 12.27 14.58 8.85
C HIS A 516 13.35 13.49 8.92
N SER A 517 12.96 12.23 8.86
CA SER A 517 13.87 11.07 8.88
C SER A 517 14.14 10.46 7.49
N GLY A 518 13.37 10.86 6.48
CA GLY A 518 13.57 10.55 5.07
C GLY A 518 12.66 9.47 4.54
N GLN A 519 11.83 9.84 3.56
CA GLN A 519 10.73 9.03 3.02
C GLN A 519 11.14 7.63 2.51
N TYR A 520 12.36 7.51 1.97
CA TYR A 520 12.84 6.29 1.30
C TYR A 520 14.02 5.60 2.00
N GLY A 521 14.39 6.10 3.19
CA GLY A 521 15.52 5.61 3.95
C GLY A 521 15.12 5.14 5.35
N CYS A 522 15.82 5.65 6.35
CA CYS A 522 15.49 5.39 7.74
C CYS A 522 14.24 6.16 8.16
N ASN A 523 13.07 5.52 8.16
CA ASN A 523 11.84 6.15 8.63
C ASN A 523 10.90 5.14 9.32
N CYS A 524 9.77 5.67 9.77
CA CYS A 524 8.70 4.88 10.37
C CYS A 524 7.55 4.53 9.40
N ARG A 525 7.50 5.08 8.18
CA ARG A 525 6.37 5.01 7.22
C ARG A 525 5.73 3.62 7.20
N GLY A 526 6.59 2.63 6.96
CA GLY A 526 6.18 1.24 6.85
C GLY A 526 5.39 0.99 5.57
N MET A 527 6.04 0.43 4.55
CA MET A 527 5.46 0.36 3.21
C MET A 527 4.48 -0.81 3.06
N GLY A 528 3.27 -0.50 2.56
CA GLY A 528 2.23 -1.47 2.22
C GLY A 528 1.74 -2.30 3.42
N PRO A 529 1.54 -3.62 3.29
CA PRO A 529 0.91 -4.45 4.32
C PRO A 529 1.80 -4.68 5.55
N LYS A 530 3.03 -4.16 5.56
CA LYS A 530 3.86 -4.19 6.76
C LYS A 530 3.39 -3.17 7.80
N GLY A 531 2.70 -2.10 7.36
CA GLY A 531 2.30 -0.98 8.20
C GLY A 531 3.49 -0.27 8.85
N GLY A 532 3.22 0.79 9.60
CA GLY A 532 4.21 1.56 10.33
C GLY A 532 3.55 2.75 11.01
N CYS A 533 4.25 3.89 11.07
CA CYS A 533 3.64 5.16 11.44
C CYS A 533 2.68 5.67 10.36
N GLY A 534 2.56 5.00 9.22
CA GLY A 534 1.38 5.09 8.38
C GLY A 534 1.48 6.06 7.22
N GLU A 535 0.52 5.90 6.31
CA GLU A 535 0.44 6.54 5.01
C GLU A 535 -1.00 6.52 4.52
N LEU A 536 -1.45 7.62 3.94
CA LEU A 536 -2.74 7.72 3.26
C LEU A 536 -2.54 8.14 1.82
N ASP A 537 -2.74 7.23 0.88
CA ASP A 537 -2.91 7.57 -0.53
C ASP A 537 -4.29 8.21 -0.69
N ILE A 538 -4.32 9.48 -1.09
CA ILE A 538 -5.56 10.22 -1.34
C ILE A 538 -6.06 9.89 -2.75
N ALA A 539 -5.16 9.98 -3.72
CA ALA A 539 -5.44 9.76 -5.13
C ALA A 539 -4.14 9.36 -5.83
N GLU A 540 -4.02 8.08 -6.19
CA GLU A 540 -2.86 7.54 -6.90
C GLU A 540 -3.27 6.68 -8.09
N VAL A 541 -2.57 6.82 -9.22
CA VAL A 541 -2.58 5.78 -10.25
C VAL A 541 -1.60 4.68 -9.84
N ILE A 542 -2.15 3.57 -9.37
CA ILE A 542 -1.39 2.39 -8.96
C ILE A 542 -1.18 1.41 -10.13
N GLU A 543 -0.24 0.49 -9.96
CA GLU A 543 0.13 -0.49 -10.98
C GLU A 543 -0.98 -1.44 -11.42
N THR A 544 -2.03 -1.62 -10.60
CA THR A 544 -3.18 -2.47 -10.94
C THR A 544 -4.10 -1.83 -11.98
N ASN A 545 -3.90 -0.54 -12.27
CA ASN A 545 -4.58 0.18 -13.33
C ASN A 545 -3.62 0.53 -14.48
N PRO A 546 -3.37 -0.41 -15.42
CA PRO A 546 -2.46 -0.18 -16.53
C PRO A 546 -2.98 0.85 -17.55
N GLN A 547 -4.27 1.20 -17.50
CA GLN A 547 -4.85 2.23 -18.39
C GLN A 547 -4.57 3.64 -17.87
N GLY A 548 -4.20 3.77 -16.58
CA GLY A 548 -3.96 5.05 -15.94
C GLY A 548 -5.20 5.94 -15.93
N ASP A 549 -6.41 5.38 -15.93
CA ASP A 549 -7.69 6.11 -16.02
C ASP A 549 -8.54 6.12 -14.74
N LYS A 550 -8.11 5.38 -13.72
CA LYS A 550 -8.63 5.38 -12.37
C LYS A 550 -7.60 5.83 -11.34
N LEU A 551 -8.10 6.35 -10.22
CA LEU A 551 -7.29 6.70 -9.04
C LEU A 551 -7.73 5.84 -7.87
N SER A 552 -6.75 5.43 -7.07
CA SER A 552 -6.93 4.66 -5.84
C SER A 552 -6.72 5.53 -4.60
N THR A 553 -7.31 5.10 -3.50
CA THR A 553 -6.97 5.55 -2.15
C THR A 553 -6.65 4.33 -1.29
N HIS A 554 -5.64 4.44 -0.42
CA HIS A 554 -5.30 3.42 0.57
C HIS A 554 -4.85 4.07 1.87
N HIS A 555 -5.21 3.44 2.99
CA HIS A 555 -4.71 3.84 4.30
C HIS A 555 -3.91 2.70 4.92
N TYR A 556 -2.61 2.87 5.04
CA TYR A 556 -1.68 1.88 5.62
C TYR A 556 -1.23 2.35 7.00
N PHE A 557 -1.30 1.48 8.02
CA PHE A 557 -0.90 1.85 9.39
C PHE A 557 -0.60 0.62 10.28
N PHE A 558 0.17 0.85 11.36
CA PHE A 558 0.66 -0.08 12.41
C PHE A 558 1.42 -1.33 11.97
N ASN A 559 0.69 -2.30 11.44
CA ASN A 559 1.18 -3.65 11.17
C ASN A 559 0.49 -4.24 9.93
N GLY A 560 -0.26 -3.41 9.18
CA GLY A 560 -1.00 -3.74 7.97
C GLY A 560 -2.01 -4.88 8.12
N LYS A 561 -2.42 -5.23 9.35
CA LYS A 561 -3.45 -6.25 9.61
C LYS A 561 -4.86 -5.76 9.29
N VAL A 562 -5.08 -4.44 9.36
CA VAL A 562 -6.35 -3.84 8.98
C VAL A 562 -6.34 -3.64 7.47
N LEU A 563 -7.11 -4.46 6.76
CA LEU A 563 -7.32 -4.35 5.33
C LEU A 563 -8.64 -3.61 5.08
N CYS A 564 -8.57 -2.52 4.33
CA CYS A 564 -9.72 -1.68 4.00
C CYS A 564 -9.97 -1.72 2.49
N PRO A 565 -10.71 -2.73 2.00
CA PRO A 565 -10.90 -2.95 0.58
C PRO A 565 -11.81 -1.89 -0.04
N GLY A 566 -11.71 -1.73 -1.36
CA GLY A 566 -12.60 -0.88 -2.16
C GLY A 566 -12.04 0.51 -2.48
N GLY A 567 -10.86 0.84 -1.96
CA GLY A 567 -10.15 2.07 -2.33
C GLY A 567 -9.43 1.98 -3.68
N ASP A 568 -9.19 0.77 -4.18
CA ASP A 568 -8.58 0.51 -5.49
C ASP A 568 -9.45 1.00 -6.65
N ASN A 569 -8.87 1.80 -7.54
CA ASN A 569 -9.45 2.25 -8.81
C ASN A 569 -10.84 2.90 -8.65
N PHE A 570 -11.03 3.58 -7.52
CA PHE A 570 -12.31 4.10 -7.09
C PHE A 570 -12.76 5.37 -7.82
N PHE A 571 -11.84 6.30 -8.13
CA PHE A 571 -12.16 7.55 -8.80
C PHE A 571 -11.84 7.50 -10.30
N ASP A 572 -12.63 8.17 -11.12
CA ASP A 572 -12.25 8.45 -12.51
C ASP A 572 -11.15 9.50 -12.56
N ARG A 573 -10.04 9.21 -13.25
CA ARG A 573 -8.99 10.18 -13.48
C ARG A 573 -9.37 11.11 -14.63
N LYS A 574 -9.37 12.41 -14.34
CA LYS A 574 -9.60 13.48 -15.31
C LYS A 574 -8.28 14.05 -15.79
N TYR A 575 -8.06 14.01 -17.11
CA TYR A 575 -6.77 14.36 -17.70
C TYR A 575 -6.65 15.83 -18.11
N ASN A 576 -7.78 16.50 -18.36
CA ASN A 576 -7.85 17.80 -19.03
C ASN A 576 -8.74 18.81 -18.31
N GLU A 577 -9.26 18.46 -17.14
CA GLU A 577 -10.00 19.35 -16.26
C GLU A 577 -9.44 19.24 -14.84
N SER A 578 -9.61 20.29 -14.04
CA SER A 578 -9.21 20.24 -12.64
C SER A 578 -10.18 19.39 -11.83
N THR A 579 -9.60 18.71 -10.85
CA THR A 579 -10.30 17.93 -9.84
C THR A 579 -9.89 18.48 -8.49
N THR A 580 -10.88 18.75 -7.63
CA THR A 580 -10.61 19.12 -6.24
C THR A 580 -10.84 17.94 -5.33
N PHE A 581 -9.79 17.53 -4.61
CA PHE A 581 -9.88 16.55 -3.53
C PHE A 581 -9.92 17.26 -2.19
N ILE A 582 -10.93 16.92 -1.39
CA ILE A 582 -11.07 17.35 0.00
C ILE A 582 -10.83 16.12 0.88
N THR A 583 -9.71 16.13 1.62
CA THR A 583 -9.33 15.07 2.55
C THR A 583 -9.61 15.54 3.98
N ILE A 584 -10.45 14.82 4.70
CA ILE A 584 -10.89 15.09 6.06
C ILE A 584 -10.27 14.04 6.97
N ILE A 585 -9.63 14.49 8.05
CA ILE A 585 -9.11 13.66 9.12
C ILE A 585 -9.82 14.12 10.40
N ASP A 586 -10.77 13.33 10.89
CA ASP A 586 -11.59 13.62 12.07
C ASP A 586 -11.36 12.56 13.15
N ASP A 587 -10.55 12.93 14.15
CA ASP A 587 -10.23 12.07 15.29
C ASP A 587 -11.46 11.76 16.15
N ALA A 588 -12.34 12.74 16.36
CA ALA A 588 -13.50 12.59 17.22
C ALA A 588 -14.49 11.55 16.64
N SER A 589 -14.67 11.59 15.32
CA SER A 589 -15.54 10.67 14.57
C SER A 589 -14.85 9.37 14.16
N ALA A 590 -13.55 9.20 14.44
CA ALA A 590 -12.76 8.05 13.99
C ALA A 590 -12.88 7.83 12.48
N MET A 591 -12.63 8.89 11.70
CA MET A 591 -12.97 8.94 10.28
C MET A 591 -11.90 9.65 9.45
N ILE A 592 -11.58 9.06 8.30
CA ILE A 592 -10.84 9.70 7.22
C ILE A 592 -11.73 9.65 5.98
N LYS A 593 -12.05 10.81 5.40
CA LYS A 593 -12.92 10.90 4.21
C LYS A 593 -12.24 11.68 3.11
N ILE A 594 -12.29 11.15 1.90
CA ILE A 594 -11.79 11.78 0.68
C ILE A 594 -13.00 12.08 -0.19
N VAL A 595 -13.19 13.34 -0.57
CA VAL A 595 -14.31 13.78 -1.40
C VAL A 595 -13.77 14.43 -2.65
N GLU A 596 -14.21 13.95 -3.82
CA GLU A 596 -13.99 14.60 -5.10
C GLU A 596 -15.13 15.59 -5.37
N VAL A 597 -14.78 16.84 -5.62
CA VAL A 597 -15.76 17.89 -5.95
C VAL A 597 -15.37 18.63 -7.22
N ALA A 598 -16.36 19.20 -7.90
CA ALA A 598 -16.13 19.95 -9.12
C ALA A 598 -15.38 21.26 -8.89
N THR A 599 -15.76 21.98 -7.82
CA THR A 599 -15.25 23.31 -7.51
C THR A 599 -15.21 23.53 -6.00
N PHE A 600 -14.24 24.33 -5.55
CA PHE A 600 -14.14 24.79 -4.17
C PHE A 600 -13.72 26.27 -4.15
N ASP A 601 -14.27 27.03 -3.20
CA ASP A 601 -13.85 28.43 -2.99
C ASP A 601 -12.59 28.50 -2.13
N PHE A 602 -11.44 28.63 -2.78
CA PHE A 602 -10.15 28.74 -2.09
C PHE A 602 -9.97 30.05 -1.32
N HIS A 603 -10.88 31.03 -1.41
CA HIS A 603 -10.83 32.25 -0.60
C HIS A 603 -11.44 32.08 0.80
N LEU A 604 -12.10 30.95 1.08
CA LEU A 604 -12.66 30.66 2.40
C LEU A 604 -11.57 30.69 3.47
N LEU A 605 -11.81 31.47 4.52
CA LEU A 605 -10.95 31.53 5.71
C LEU A 605 -11.39 30.55 6.79
N GLU A 606 -12.64 30.10 6.75
CA GLU A 606 -13.23 29.11 7.65
C GLU A 606 -14.18 28.22 6.87
N LEU A 607 -14.21 26.91 7.15
CA LEU A 607 -15.09 25.96 6.46
C LEU A 607 -16.55 26.04 6.96
N GLY A 608 -16.75 26.33 8.25
CA GLY A 608 -18.08 26.49 8.85
C GLY A 608 -19.07 25.39 8.46
N SER A 609 -20.27 25.77 8.02
CA SER A 609 -21.34 24.86 7.60
C SER A 609 -21.01 23.95 6.40
N LEU A 610 -19.96 24.27 5.62
CA LEU A 610 -19.52 23.41 4.52
C LEU A 610 -18.97 22.08 5.05
N TYR A 611 -18.37 22.09 6.24
CA TYR A 611 -17.92 20.86 6.89
C TYR A 611 -19.08 19.88 7.13
N ASP A 612 -20.22 20.36 7.64
CA ASP A 612 -21.39 19.52 7.89
C ASP A 612 -21.96 18.91 6.60
N GLN A 613 -21.92 19.67 5.50
CA GLN A 613 -22.29 19.16 4.18
C GLN A 613 -21.32 18.06 3.73
N LEU A 614 -20.01 18.28 3.90
CA LEU A 614 -18.97 17.30 3.56
C LEU A 614 -19.03 16.04 4.41
N LEU A 615 -19.53 16.11 5.65
CA LEU A 615 -19.76 14.93 6.48
C LEU A 615 -20.94 14.09 5.98
N THR A 616 -22.04 14.76 5.64
CA THR A 616 -23.32 14.12 5.29
C THR A 616 -23.43 13.68 3.83
N CYS A 617 -22.62 14.28 2.94
CA CYS A 617 -22.65 14.00 1.51
C CYS A 617 -22.28 12.56 1.15
#